data_AF-A0A344LIJ9-F1
#
_entry.id   AF-A0A344LIJ9-F1
#
_cell.length_a   1.000
_cell.length_b   1.000
_cell.length_c   1.000
_cell.angle_alpha   90.00
_cell.angle_beta   90.00
_cell.angle_gamma   90.00
#
_symmetry.space_group_name_H-M   'P 1'
#
loop_
_entity.id
_entity.type
_entity.pdbx_description
1 polymer ?
#
loop_
_entity_poly.entity_id
_entity_poly.type
_entity_poly.pdbx_seq_one_letter_code
_entity_poly.pdbx_strand_id
1 'polypeptide(L)'
;MTERRIGLIEFGKALNDSVSVPGLGELPGGQVSAGRATRGARARLIRNDRVLADNLRLGIMVRKKFFSSEVEPVSEVGFLKDIFVVVGRRDLGNGDALELYSDEEAPPDTSRQVGQAQVHAPYFDEITGVRLQVQQRGGVLRDGALVGLVRGGRGGGQPMRVLKLFGPAGPVPELPAGQHGTVLLGFQCEVQPMAGDALVAFDEPELEYLEHREGVAVTHGVNHLPDGTVVAAVEVPDVLKGNRLSVGSLVRVLRPAGTTFNERSTVVATGVRITSLAQHNMAVPVASGTGVFTVGLSRTDLREGDTIEAHIPAPGTPGAPPVLAPPPTLGGGPMTGPTPMGAAPMGAMPPGFPPPTGPQPTGPALTGPQPIGPAVTGPQAAGPGVTGPQPTGAAVSGPQATGAALTGGAPGSSGQLTDLNTAPPPDLARLPGMTPQRVAAAVELRRRQGGFADVEAFGVAVGLQPHEIVRLRARATTSRIQHHNTGVRQLDI
;
A
#
# COMPACT_ATOMS: atom_id res chain seq x y z
N MET A 1 -2.52 -17.17 11.54
CA MET A 1 -2.61 -15.71 11.72
C MET A 1 -3.45 -15.18 10.59
N THR A 2 -4.42 -14.32 10.87
CA THR A 2 -5.26 -13.68 9.84
C THR A 2 -5.40 -12.21 10.17
N GLU A 3 -4.31 -11.45 10.03
CA GLU A 3 -4.40 -9.99 9.92
C GLU A 3 -5.30 -9.67 8.72
N ARG A 4 -6.26 -8.77 8.89
CA ARG A 4 -7.07 -8.28 7.79
C ARG A 4 -6.74 -6.82 7.52
N ARG A 5 -6.17 -6.53 6.36
CA ARG A 5 -6.02 -5.17 5.84
C ARG A 5 -7.38 -4.62 5.45
N ILE A 6 -7.77 -3.50 6.05
CA ILE A 6 -9.10 -2.91 5.91
C ILE A 6 -9.09 -1.55 5.21
N GLY A 7 -7.95 -0.88 5.12
CA GLY A 7 -7.83 0.37 4.38
C GLY A 7 -6.42 0.92 4.30
N LEU A 8 -6.27 1.96 3.48
CA LEU A 8 -5.03 2.73 3.31
C LEU A 8 -5.37 4.21 3.32
N ILE A 9 -4.65 4.99 4.12
CA ILE A 9 -4.72 6.45 4.12
C ILE A 9 -3.38 6.99 3.63
N GLU A 10 -3.40 7.89 2.66
CA GLU A 10 -2.19 8.55 2.15
C GLU A 10 -2.23 10.05 2.44
N PHE A 11 -1.10 10.60 2.87
CA PHE A 11 -0.94 12.02 3.21
C PHE A 11 -0.35 12.78 2.02
N GLY A 12 -0.86 13.99 1.79
CA GLY A 12 -0.53 14.83 0.61
C GLY A 12 -1.39 14.57 -0.63
N LYS A 13 -2.43 13.73 -0.51
CA LYS A 13 -3.47 13.54 -1.56
C LYS A 13 -4.80 14.22 -1.23
N ALA A 14 -5.00 14.64 0.02
CA ALA A 14 -6.20 15.34 0.44
C ALA A 14 -6.23 16.77 -0.14
N LEU A 15 -7.42 17.34 -0.30
CA LEU A 15 -7.58 18.74 -0.71
C LEU A 15 -7.02 19.72 0.32
N ASN A 16 -7.06 19.33 1.61
CA ASN A 16 -6.55 20.13 2.71
C ASN A 16 -5.47 19.36 3.44
N ASP A 17 -4.29 19.97 3.59
CA ASP A 17 -3.13 19.31 4.21
C ASP A 17 -3.20 19.29 5.74
N SER A 18 -3.94 20.21 6.38
CA SER A 18 -4.12 20.21 7.84
C SER A 18 -5.39 20.91 8.33
N VAL A 19 -5.70 20.72 9.62
CA VAL A 19 -6.72 21.50 10.34
C VAL A 19 -6.33 21.67 11.82
N SER A 20 -6.56 22.86 12.36
CA SER A 20 -6.37 23.14 13.77
C SER A 20 -7.56 22.68 14.60
N VAL A 21 -7.32 21.80 15.58
CA VAL A 21 -8.35 21.29 16.49
C VAL A 21 -8.01 21.65 17.94
N PRO A 22 -8.92 22.34 18.67
CA PRO A 22 -8.71 22.68 20.07
C PRO A 22 -8.34 21.46 20.93
N GLY A 23 -7.20 21.54 21.62
CA GLY A 23 -6.68 20.46 22.46
C GLY A 23 -5.94 19.34 21.73
N LEU A 24 -5.99 19.26 20.40
CA LEU A 24 -5.18 18.32 19.61
C LEU A 24 -4.03 19.02 18.87
N GLY A 25 -4.23 20.29 18.50
CA GLY A 25 -3.32 21.08 17.69
C GLY A 25 -3.62 20.88 16.20
N GLU A 26 -2.60 21.07 15.36
CA GLU A 26 -2.70 20.80 13.93
C GLU A 26 -2.78 19.29 13.67
N LEU A 27 -3.82 18.86 12.97
CA LEU A 27 -4.01 17.49 12.51
C LEU A 27 -3.70 17.38 11.03
N PRO A 28 -2.96 16.35 10.60
CA PRO A 28 -2.66 16.13 9.19
C PRO A 28 -3.90 15.66 8.42
N GLY A 29 -4.07 16.19 7.22
CA GLY A 29 -5.06 15.76 6.24
C GLY A 29 -4.57 14.58 5.42
N GLY A 30 -5.39 13.54 5.34
CA GLY A 30 -5.12 12.34 4.54
C GLY A 30 -6.32 11.98 3.69
N GLN A 31 -6.09 11.23 2.62
CA GLN A 31 -7.14 10.68 1.77
C GLN A 31 -7.20 9.16 1.92
N VAL A 32 -8.41 8.61 2.02
CA VAL A 32 -8.62 7.16 2.02
C VAL A 32 -8.44 6.62 0.60
N SER A 33 -7.30 6.03 0.32
CA SER A 33 -6.90 5.55 -1.02
C SER A 33 -7.22 4.09 -1.28
N ALA A 34 -7.52 3.31 -0.23
CA ALA A 34 -8.04 1.96 -0.39
C ALA A 34 -8.94 1.59 0.80
N GLY A 35 -9.93 0.74 0.55
CA GLY A 35 -10.82 0.24 1.59
C GLY A 35 -11.52 1.35 2.38
N ARG A 36 -11.45 1.28 3.71
CA ARG A 36 -12.16 2.20 4.60
C ARG A 36 -11.33 2.56 5.83
N ALA A 37 -11.38 3.83 6.21
CA ALA A 37 -10.83 4.31 7.47
C ALA A 37 -11.87 4.11 8.58
N THR A 38 -11.55 3.27 9.56
CA THR A 38 -12.43 2.99 10.71
C THR A 38 -11.81 3.53 11.98
N ARG A 39 -12.56 4.31 12.75
CA ARG A 39 -12.10 4.83 14.04
C ARG A 39 -11.80 3.67 15.00
N GLY A 40 -10.65 3.74 15.67
CA GLY A 40 -10.14 2.69 16.54
C GLY A 40 -9.40 1.56 15.82
N ALA A 41 -9.40 1.53 14.49
CA ALA A 41 -8.59 0.59 13.72
C ALA A 41 -7.12 0.67 14.12
N ARG A 42 -6.43 -0.47 14.08
CA ARG A 42 -4.98 -0.47 14.17
C ARG A 42 -4.39 0.03 12.86
N ALA A 43 -3.26 0.69 12.95
CA ALA A 43 -2.55 1.23 11.82
C ALA A 43 -1.05 1.05 11.99
N ARG A 44 -0.38 0.84 10.87
CA ARG A 44 1.07 0.96 10.76
C ARG A 44 1.42 2.13 9.86
N LEU A 45 2.47 2.83 10.21
CA LEU A 45 2.93 3.99 9.46
C LEU A 45 4.06 3.60 8.52
N ILE A 46 3.84 3.88 7.24
CA ILE A 46 4.74 3.60 6.13
C ILE A 46 5.31 4.92 5.62
N ARG A 47 6.63 4.99 5.47
CA ARG A 47 7.35 6.11 4.84
C ARG A 47 8.47 5.52 3.98
N ASN A 48 8.49 5.84 2.69
CA ASN A 48 9.52 5.36 1.75
C ASN A 48 9.76 3.85 1.84
N ASP A 49 8.69 3.04 1.76
CA ASP A 49 8.72 1.58 1.86
C ASP A 49 9.29 1.03 3.18
N ARG A 50 9.32 1.84 4.24
CA ARG A 50 9.69 1.41 5.60
C ARG A 50 8.51 1.58 6.52
N VAL A 51 8.22 0.56 7.33
CA VAL A 51 7.30 0.73 8.46
C VAL A 51 8.08 1.34 9.60
N LEU A 52 7.68 2.53 10.03
CA LEU A 52 8.35 3.28 11.10
C LEU A 52 7.70 3.04 12.46
N ALA A 53 6.40 2.74 12.47
CA ALA A 53 5.66 2.49 13.69
C ALA A 53 4.51 1.52 13.40
N ASP A 54 4.16 0.72 14.40
CA ASP A 54 3.06 -0.23 14.35
C ASP A 54 2.20 -0.12 15.62
N ASN A 55 1.03 -0.77 15.60
CA ASN A 55 0.02 -0.69 16.65
C ASN A 55 -0.40 0.75 16.98
N LEU A 56 -0.38 1.64 15.99
CA LEU A 56 -1.03 2.94 16.10
C LEU A 56 -2.55 2.71 16.13
N ARG A 57 -3.30 3.59 16.79
CA ARG A 57 -4.76 3.54 16.78
C ARG A 57 -5.32 4.78 16.12
N LEU A 58 -6.25 4.56 15.21
CA LEU A 58 -6.76 5.61 14.34
C LEU A 58 -7.91 6.39 14.99
N GLY A 59 -7.71 7.68 15.21
CA GLY A 59 -8.78 8.68 15.31
C GLY A 59 -9.01 9.31 13.95
N ILE A 60 -10.28 9.49 13.57
CA ILE A 60 -10.67 10.15 12.32
C ILE A 60 -11.70 11.24 12.57
N MET A 61 -11.50 12.35 11.87
CA MET A 61 -12.39 13.49 11.87
C MET A 61 -12.64 13.94 10.42
N VAL A 62 -13.80 14.55 10.18
CA VAL A 62 -14.16 15.18 8.91
C VAL A 62 -14.65 16.59 9.15
N ARG A 63 -14.58 17.46 8.15
CA ARG A 63 -15.21 18.78 8.25
C ARG A 63 -16.73 18.64 8.24
N LYS A 64 -17.42 19.36 9.12
CA LYS A 64 -18.89 19.42 9.15
C LYS A 64 -19.47 19.99 7.85
N LYS A 65 -18.75 20.94 7.24
CA LYS A 65 -19.11 21.59 5.97
C LYS A 65 -17.85 21.77 5.13
N PHE A 66 -18.00 21.71 3.81
CA PHE A 66 -16.86 21.70 2.87
C PHE A 66 -15.86 22.85 3.06
N PHE A 67 -16.32 24.04 3.46
CA PHE A 67 -15.49 25.23 3.70
C PHE A 67 -15.32 25.61 5.18
N SER A 68 -15.81 24.78 6.12
CA SER A 68 -15.71 25.10 7.56
C SER A 68 -14.41 24.57 8.15
N SER A 69 -13.83 25.31 9.09
CA SER A 69 -12.76 24.84 9.97
C SER A 69 -13.27 23.91 11.08
N GLU A 70 -14.59 23.82 11.28
CA GLU A 70 -15.17 22.89 12.25
C GLU A 70 -15.08 21.45 11.75
N VAL A 71 -14.52 20.61 12.61
CA VAL A 71 -14.47 19.17 12.41
C VAL A 71 -15.40 18.45 13.37
N GLU A 72 -15.79 17.25 12.99
CA GLU A 72 -16.50 16.30 13.83
C GLU A 72 -15.86 14.91 13.73
N PRO A 73 -15.85 14.15 14.83
CA PRO A 73 -15.40 12.78 14.80
C PRO A 73 -16.39 11.93 13.98
N VAL A 74 -15.86 10.95 13.25
CA VAL A 74 -16.68 9.97 12.54
C VAL A 74 -16.25 8.56 12.89
N SER A 75 -17.16 7.59 12.80
CA SER A 75 -16.84 6.20 13.05
C SER A 75 -16.15 5.54 11.86
N GLU A 76 -16.50 5.93 10.65
CA GLU A 76 -16.02 5.30 9.42
C GLU A 76 -16.05 6.27 8.25
N VAL A 77 -15.06 6.16 7.36
CA VAL A 77 -14.97 6.94 6.13
C VAL A 77 -14.52 6.03 4.98
N GLY A 78 -15.20 6.13 3.83
CA GLY A 78 -14.93 5.32 2.65
C GLY A 78 -13.86 5.90 1.72
N PHE A 79 -13.59 5.16 0.64
CA PHE A 79 -12.64 5.50 -0.43
C PHE A 79 -12.85 6.91 -1.04
N LEU A 80 -11.74 7.57 -1.39
CA LEU A 80 -11.62 8.92 -1.98
C LEU A 80 -12.21 10.05 -1.11
N LYS A 81 -12.25 9.84 0.21
CA LYS A 81 -12.66 10.87 1.14
C LYS A 81 -11.46 11.43 1.89
N ASP A 82 -11.49 12.75 2.05
CA ASP A 82 -10.52 13.48 2.84
C ASP A 82 -10.91 13.44 4.31
N ILE A 83 -9.94 13.16 5.16
CA ILE A 83 -10.08 13.00 6.60
C ILE A 83 -8.92 13.69 7.32
N PHE A 84 -9.13 14.00 8.60
CA PHE A 84 -8.07 14.44 9.51
C PHE A 84 -7.79 13.33 10.51
N VAL A 85 -6.52 13.05 10.71
CA VAL A 85 -6.07 11.83 11.39
C VAL A 85 -5.42 12.15 12.73
N VAL A 86 -5.71 11.32 13.74
CA VAL A 86 -5.10 11.37 15.07
C VAL A 86 -4.58 9.97 15.43
N VAL A 87 -3.27 9.78 15.54
CA VAL A 87 -2.66 8.44 15.77
C VAL A 87 -1.57 8.40 16.83
N GLY A 88 -1.39 9.47 17.62
CA GLY A 88 -0.33 9.57 18.63
C GLY A 88 1.07 9.73 18.05
N ARG A 89 1.16 10.06 16.74
CA ARG A 89 2.37 10.53 16.06
C ARG A 89 2.11 11.94 15.56
N ARG A 90 3.10 12.82 15.73
CA ARG A 90 3.03 14.24 15.32
C ARG A 90 3.84 14.55 14.06
N ASP A 91 4.67 13.61 13.64
CA ASP A 91 5.58 13.74 12.50
C ASP A 91 4.99 13.17 11.21
N LEU A 92 3.67 12.99 11.15
CA LEU A 92 2.98 12.63 9.91
C LEU A 92 3.06 13.79 8.92
N GLY A 93 3.42 13.49 7.68
CA GLY A 93 3.54 14.47 6.62
C GLY A 93 3.32 13.89 5.23
N ASN A 94 3.47 14.74 4.21
CA ASN A 94 3.25 14.35 2.82
C ASN A 94 4.18 13.21 2.39
N GLY A 95 3.62 12.21 1.71
CA GLY A 95 4.34 11.00 1.31
C GLY A 95 4.28 9.87 2.34
N ASP A 96 3.72 10.12 3.52
CA ASP A 96 3.40 9.06 4.47
C ASP A 96 2.13 8.31 4.07
N ALA A 97 2.02 7.08 4.55
CA ALA A 97 0.80 6.30 4.49
C ALA A 97 0.51 5.57 5.81
N LEU A 98 -0.77 5.44 6.15
CA LEU A 98 -1.24 4.55 7.22
C LEU A 98 -1.95 3.37 6.60
N GLU A 99 -1.36 2.19 6.74
CA GLU A 99 -2.02 0.93 6.39
C GLU A 99 -2.83 0.45 7.59
N LEU A 100 -4.13 0.34 7.39
CA LEU A 100 -5.10 0.01 8.43
C LEU A 100 -5.40 -1.47 8.42
N TYR A 101 -5.41 -2.05 9.61
CA TYR A 101 -5.65 -3.48 9.77
C TYR A 101 -6.48 -3.78 11.02
N SER A 102 -7.11 -4.95 11.01
CA SER A 102 -7.78 -5.55 12.16
C SER A 102 -7.17 -6.92 12.40
N ASP A 103 -6.69 -7.15 13.62
CA ASP A 103 -5.98 -8.37 14.02
C ASP A 103 -6.72 -9.12 15.13
N GLU A 104 -6.46 -10.43 15.21
CA GLU A 104 -6.59 -11.25 16.42
C GLU A 104 -5.21 -11.64 17.00
N GLU A 105 -4.12 -11.07 16.49
CA GLU A 105 -2.75 -11.43 16.82
C GLU A 105 -2.21 -10.75 18.10
N ALA A 106 -1.08 -11.28 18.59
CA ALA A 106 -0.48 -10.96 19.88
C ALA A 106 -0.39 -9.45 20.10
N PRO A 107 -0.91 -8.94 21.23
CA PRO A 107 -0.76 -7.54 21.59
C PRO A 107 0.72 -7.14 21.60
N PRO A 108 1.04 -5.84 21.43
CA PRO A 108 2.42 -5.39 21.53
C PRO A 108 3.07 -5.87 22.83
N ASP A 109 4.40 -5.99 22.83
CA ASP A 109 5.12 -6.44 24.01
C ASP A 109 4.82 -5.51 25.20
N THR A 110 4.18 -6.07 26.22
CA THR A 110 3.81 -5.38 27.46
C THR A 110 4.56 -5.95 28.66
N SER A 111 5.61 -6.76 28.41
CA SER A 111 6.39 -7.44 29.46
C SER A 111 7.22 -6.46 30.28
N ARG A 112 7.70 -5.37 29.66
CA ARG A 112 8.55 -4.37 30.31
C ARG A 112 7.79 -3.08 30.57
N GLN A 113 7.53 -2.80 31.84
CA GLN A 113 6.92 -1.55 32.28
C GLN A 113 8.00 -0.50 32.57
N VAL A 114 7.79 0.72 32.07
CA VAL A 114 8.74 1.84 32.21
C VAL A 114 8.16 3.03 32.96
N GLY A 115 6.84 3.06 33.16
CA GLY A 115 6.19 4.10 33.92
C GLY A 115 4.81 3.69 34.40
N GLN A 116 4.33 4.37 35.43
CA GLN A 116 2.99 4.19 35.96
C GLN A 116 2.43 5.52 36.44
N ALA A 117 1.22 5.84 35.98
CA ALA A 117 0.42 6.96 36.44
C ALA A 117 -0.85 6.46 37.12
N GLN A 118 -1.34 7.20 38.11
CA GLN A 118 -2.64 6.96 38.71
C GLN A 118 -3.68 7.90 38.10
N VAL A 119 -4.79 7.35 37.64
CA VAL A 119 -5.93 8.11 37.12
C VAL A 119 -6.71 8.72 38.27
N HIS A 120 -6.93 10.03 38.23
CA HIS A 120 -7.70 10.77 39.25
C HIS A 120 -9.07 11.17 38.73
N ALA A 121 -9.13 11.79 37.56
CA ALA A 121 -10.38 12.26 36.96
C ALA A 121 -10.43 11.90 35.47
N PRO A 122 -11.12 10.81 35.08
CA PRO A 122 -11.43 10.56 33.69
C PRO A 122 -12.56 11.48 33.23
N TYR A 123 -12.42 12.03 32.02
CA TYR A 123 -13.40 12.87 31.34
C TYR A 123 -13.51 12.43 29.88
N PHE A 124 -14.69 12.61 29.29
CA PHE A 124 -14.93 12.32 27.87
C PHE A 124 -15.32 13.60 27.15
N ASP A 125 -14.62 13.88 26.06
CA ASP A 125 -14.91 14.98 25.14
C ASP A 125 -15.39 14.42 23.82
N GLU A 126 -16.43 15.01 23.25
CA GLU A 126 -17.02 14.51 22.00
C GLU A 126 -16.04 14.60 20.83
N ILE A 127 -15.17 15.61 20.78
CA ILE A 127 -14.23 15.78 19.67
C ILE A 127 -12.98 14.95 19.91
N THR A 128 -12.36 15.08 21.07
CA THR A 128 -11.02 14.53 21.34
C THR A 128 -11.05 13.17 22.00
N GLY A 129 -12.18 12.72 22.56
CA GLY A 129 -12.38 11.42 23.21
C GLY A 129 -11.97 11.41 24.69
N VAL A 130 -11.42 10.30 25.16
CA VAL A 130 -11.04 10.11 26.56
C VAL A 130 -9.85 10.98 26.95
N ARG A 131 -10.04 11.76 28.01
CA ARG A 131 -9.04 12.57 28.71
C ARG A 131 -8.89 12.10 30.15
N LEU A 132 -7.68 11.97 30.63
CA LEU A 132 -7.37 11.53 31.99
C LEU A 132 -6.55 12.59 32.71
N GLN A 133 -7.02 13.07 33.84
CA GLN A 133 -6.13 13.70 34.81
C GLN A 133 -5.39 12.60 35.56
N VAL A 134 -4.07 12.63 35.51
CA VAL A 134 -3.21 11.61 36.12
C VAL A 134 -2.16 12.22 37.03
N GLN A 135 -1.67 11.42 37.96
CA GLN A 135 -0.46 11.69 38.72
C GLN A 135 0.57 10.62 38.42
N GLN A 136 1.72 11.00 37.87
CA GLN A 136 2.80 10.06 37.59
C GLN A 136 3.37 9.55 38.92
N ARG A 137 3.29 8.24 39.17
CA ARG A 137 3.78 7.60 40.40
C ARG A 137 5.22 7.12 40.26
N GLY A 138 5.59 6.59 39.09
CA GLY A 138 6.93 6.08 38.85
C GLY A 138 7.31 6.13 37.37
N GLY A 139 8.61 6.24 37.09
CA GLY A 139 9.12 6.35 35.73
C GLY A 139 8.68 7.63 35.01
N VAL A 140 8.61 7.57 33.67
CA VAL A 140 8.26 8.69 32.81
C VAL A 140 7.14 8.28 31.87
N LEU A 141 6.11 9.12 31.76
CA LEU A 141 5.07 8.98 30.74
C LEU A 141 5.38 9.92 29.58
N ARG A 142 5.38 9.44 28.34
CA ARG A 142 5.74 10.22 27.15
C ARG A 142 4.55 10.41 26.21
N ASP A 143 4.58 11.49 25.44
CA ASP A 143 3.73 11.64 24.27
C ASP A 143 3.99 10.50 23.27
N GLY A 144 2.95 9.87 22.73
CA GLY A 144 3.07 8.72 21.82
C GLY A 144 3.33 7.36 22.49
N ALA A 145 3.59 7.33 23.81
CA ALA A 145 3.92 6.09 24.53
C ALA A 145 2.80 5.05 24.45
N LEU A 146 3.18 3.78 24.29
CA LEU A 146 2.29 2.65 24.48
C LEU A 146 1.92 2.51 25.96
N VAL A 147 0.62 2.49 26.23
CA VAL A 147 0.04 2.44 27.57
C VAL A 147 -1.08 1.42 27.68
N GLY A 148 -1.30 0.93 28.89
CA GLY A 148 -2.42 0.06 29.23
C GLY A 148 -3.10 0.52 30.51
N LEU A 149 -4.42 0.35 30.58
CA LEU A 149 -5.17 0.55 31.82
C LEU A 149 -5.12 -0.73 32.65
N VAL A 150 -4.91 -0.60 33.95
CA VAL A 150 -4.89 -1.71 34.91
C VAL A 150 -5.81 -1.36 36.07
N ARG A 151 -6.79 -2.24 36.36
CA ARG A 151 -7.76 -2.10 37.46
C ARG A 151 -7.63 -3.26 38.42
N GLY A 152 -7.32 -2.98 39.69
CA GLY A 152 -7.19 -4.02 40.72
C GLY A 152 -6.14 -5.10 40.40
N GLY A 153 -5.07 -4.75 39.69
CA GLY A 153 -4.02 -5.67 39.27
C GLY A 153 -4.34 -6.51 38.03
N ARG A 154 -5.51 -6.32 37.40
CA ARG A 154 -5.87 -6.95 36.12
C ARG A 154 -5.79 -5.93 34.98
N GLY A 155 -5.24 -6.36 33.85
CA GLY A 155 -5.24 -5.57 32.62
C GLY A 155 -6.67 -5.27 32.17
N GLY A 156 -6.97 -3.99 31.99
CA GLY A 156 -8.30 -3.46 31.72
C GLY A 156 -8.61 -3.27 30.24
N GLY A 157 -7.83 -3.80 29.30
CA GLY A 157 -8.10 -3.69 27.87
C GLY A 157 -6.87 -3.86 27.00
N GLN A 158 -7.03 -3.74 25.68
CA GLN A 158 -5.93 -3.71 24.74
C GLN A 158 -5.01 -2.49 24.98
N PRO A 159 -3.70 -2.62 24.72
CA PRO A 159 -2.78 -1.49 24.75
C PRO A 159 -3.22 -0.37 23.79
N MET A 160 -2.95 0.87 24.18
CA MET A 160 -3.31 2.11 23.50
C MET A 160 -2.11 3.05 23.44
N ARG A 161 -2.20 4.14 22.68
CA ARG A 161 -1.15 5.18 22.66
C ARG A 161 -1.60 6.48 23.28
N VAL A 162 -0.68 7.16 23.96
CA VAL A 162 -0.88 8.55 24.38
C VAL A 162 -0.93 9.44 23.13
N LEU A 163 -2.09 10.03 22.84
CA LEU A 163 -2.26 10.93 21.69
C LEU A 163 -1.65 12.30 21.95
N LYS A 164 -1.79 12.78 23.18
CA LYS A 164 -1.26 14.05 23.63
C LYS A 164 -1.02 14.05 25.13
N LEU A 165 0.07 14.67 25.53
CA LEU A 165 0.41 14.86 26.93
C LEU A 165 0.48 16.35 27.30
N PHE A 166 -0.14 16.71 28.42
CA PHE A 166 -0.16 18.07 28.95
C PHE A 166 0.32 18.07 30.41
N GLY A 167 1.29 18.93 30.71
CA GLY A 167 1.65 19.29 32.07
C GLY A 167 0.82 20.50 32.56
N PRO A 168 1.13 21.03 33.75
CA PRO A 168 0.41 22.16 34.33
C PRO A 168 0.47 23.45 33.48
N ALA A 169 1.54 23.62 32.71
CA ALA A 169 1.78 24.82 31.89
C ALA A 169 1.40 24.65 30.40
N GLY A 170 0.89 23.48 29.99
CA GLY A 170 0.54 23.20 28.59
C GLY A 170 1.12 21.87 28.07
N PRO A 171 1.20 21.69 26.73
CA PRO A 171 1.71 20.46 26.12
C PRO A 171 3.16 20.19 26.54
N VAL A 172 3.46 18.95 26.93
CA VAL A 172 4.82 18.52 27.30
C VAL A 172 5.17 17.23 26.54
N PRO A 173 6.45 16.99 26.20
CA PRO A 173 6.87 15.74 25.58
C PRO A 173 6.87 14.58 26.57
N GLU A 174 7.09 14.86 27.85
CA GLU A 174 7.17 13.86 28.91
C GLU A 174 6.66 14.40 30.25
N LEU A 175 6.17 13.50 31.10
CA LEU A 175 5.67 13.76 32.45
C LEU A 175 6.48 12.88 33.43
N PRO A 176 7.44 13.47 34.16
CA PRO A 176 8.25 12.76 35.15
C PRO A 176 7.45 12.35 36.39
N ALA A 177 7.98 11.37 37.13
CA ALA A 177 7.43 10.92 38.42
C ALA A 177 7.20 12.08 39.40
N GLY A 178 6.08 12.03 40.10
CA GLY A 178 5.63 13.05 41.06
C GLY A 178 4.80 14.18 40.45
N GLN A 179 4.76 14.32 39.12
CA GLN A 179 4.00 15.39 38.47
C GLN A 179 2.55 14.99 38.17
N HIS A 180 1.68 16.00 38.08
CA HIS A 180 0.31 15.87 37.60
C HIS A 180 0.23 16.35 36.16
N GLY A 181 -0.61 15.68 35.36
CA GLY A 181 -0.81 16.05 33.97
C GLY A 181 -2.15 15.58 33.43
N THR A 182 -2.48 16.04 32.23
CA THR A 182 -3.62 15.54 31.45
C THR A 182 -3.09 14.68 30.30
N VAL A 183 -3.61 13.45 30.22
CA VAL A 183 -3.29 12.48 29.17
C VAL A 183 -4.50 12.37 28.26
N LEU A 184 -4.29 12.55 26.96
CA LEU A 184 -5.31 12.33 25.95
C LEU A 184 -5.11 10.93 25.34
N LEU A 185 -6.08 10.04 25.56
CA LEU A 185 -6.11 8.71 24.94
C LEU A 185 -7.09 8.67 23.75
N GLY A 186 -8.00 9.62 23.69
CA GLY A 186 -9.03 9.72 22.66
C GLY A 186 -9.95 8.53 22.59
N PHE A 187 -10.32 8.08 21.40
CA PHE A 187 -11.32 7.01 21.21
C PHE A 187 -10.71 5.60 21.20
N GLN A 188 -9.49 5.46 21.72
CA GLN A 188 -8.77 4.17 21.73
C GLN A 188 -9.22 3.25 22.88
N CYS A 189 -9.89 3.80 23.89
CA CYS A 189 -10.29 3.06 25.08
C CYS A 189 -11.45 2.12 24.79
N GLU A 190 -11.19 0.81 24.81
CA GLU A 190 -12.22 -0.22 24.76
C GLU A 190 -13.00 -0.31 26.08
N VAL A 191 -12.30 -0.12 27.21
CA VAL A 191 -12.88 -0.09 28.54
C VAL A 191 -12.84 1.32 29.08
N GLN A 192 -13.96 1.77 29.65
CA GLN A 192 -14.07 3.08 30.25
C GLN A 192 -13.12 3.21 31.46
N PRO A 193 -12.18 4.17 31.45
CA PRO A 193 -11.28 4.41 32.57
C PRO A 193 -12.06 4.94 33.79
N MET A 194 -11.60 4.56 34.98
CA MET A 194 -12.16 4.98 36.26
C MET A 194 -11.11 5.69 37.11
N ALA A 195 -11.56 6.56 38.01
CA ALA A 195 -10.71 7.10 39.06
C ALA A 195 -10.11 5.95 39.89
N GLY A 196 -8.81 6.00 40.14
CA GLY A 196 -8.05 4.95 40.82
C GLY A 196 -7.40 3.92 39.89
N ASP A 197 -7.77 3.85 38.61
CA ASP A 197 -7.09 2.99 37.64
C ASP A 197 -5.61 3.37 37.51
N ALA A 198 -4.75 2.38 37.24
CA ALA A 198 -3.36 2.62 36.89
C ALA A 198 -3.21 2.68 35.37
N LEU A 199 -2.60 3.75 34.88
CA LEU A 199 -2.14 3.87 33.50
C LEU A 199 -0.66 3.47 33.46
N VAL A 200 -0.36 2.31 32.90
CA VAL A 200 0.99 1.75 32.82
C VAL A 200 1.58 2.05 31.45
N ALA A 201 2.78 2.59 31.41
CA ALA A 201 3.55 2.78 30.18
C ALA A 201 4.52 1.61 29.98
N PHE A 202 4.59 1.12 28.75
CA PHE A 202 5.44 -0.01 28.36
C PHE A 202 6.64 0.46 27.55
N ASP A 203 7.73 -0.29 27.64
CA ASP A 203 8.93 -0.03 26.85
C ASP A 203 8.66 -0.34 25.38
N GLU A 204 9.04 0.58 24.50
CA GLU A 204 9.11 0.32 23.07
C GLU A 204 10.52 0.68 22.61
N PRO A 205 11.27 -0.28 22.05
CA PRO A 205 12.61 0.03 21.56
C PRO A 205 12.53 1.08 20.46
N GLU A 206 13.31 2.16 20.60
CA GLU A 206 13.48 3.15 19.54
C GLU A 206 14.18 2.48 18.36
N LEU A 207 13.41 2.14 17.33
CA LEU A 207 13.90 1.59 16.08
C LEU A 207 13.72 2.65 14.98
N GLU A 208 14.73 2.82 14.13
CA GLU A 208 14.63 3.72 12.96
C GLU A 208 13.50 3.27 12.02
N TYR A 209 13.30 1.95 11.92
CA TYR A 209 12.19 1.31 11.23
C TYR A 209 11.98 -0.09 11.85
N LEU A 210 10.79 -0.66 11.68
CA LEU A 210 10.42 -2.02 12.09
C LEU A 210 10.66 -3.02 10.96
N GLU A 211 10.35 -2.63 9.73
CA GLU A 211 10.55 -3.44 8.54
C GLU A 211 10.78 -2.55 7.30
N HIS A 212 11.53 -3.06 6.34
CA HIS A 212 11.68 -2.49 5.01
C HIS A 212 11.01 -3.41 3.99
N ARG A 213 10.03 -2.89 3.25
CA ARG A 213 9.36 -3.60 2.15
C ARG A 213 10.28 -3.59 0.93
N GLU A 214 10.68 -4.76 0.46
CA GLU A 214 11.51 -4.88 -0.74
C GLU A 214 10.66 -4.89 -2.02
N GLY A 215 9.49 -5.53 -1.97
CA GLY A 215 8.66 -5.67 -3.15
C GLY A 215 7.39 -6.49 -2.98
N VAL A 216 6.56 -6.44 -4.01
CA VAL A 216 5.28 -7.12 -4.14
C VAL A 216 5.24 -7.88 -5.46
N ALA A 217 4.65 -9.07 -5.47
CA ALA A 217 4.35 -9.82 -6.68
C ALA A 217 3.03 -10.59 -6.54
N VAL A 218 2.27 -10.72 -7.62
CA VAL A 218 0.99 -11.43 -7.66
C VAL A 218 1.22 -12.83 -8.20
N THR A 219 0.62 -13.84 -7.58
CA THR A 219 0.79 -15.24 -7.99
C THR A 219 -0.12 -15.58 -9.17
N HIS A 220 0.43 -16.12 -10.26
CA HIS A 220 -0.30 -16.55 -11.46
C HIS A 220 -0.34 -18.06 -11.65
N GLY A 221 0.59 -18.80 -11.04
CA GLY A 221 0.60 -20.25 -11.11
C GLY A 221 1.37 -20.82 -9.94
N VAL A 222 0.89 -21.92 -9.38
CA VAL A 222 1.45 -22.53 -8.17
C VAL A 222 1.70 -24.01 -8.39
N ASN A 223 2.93 -24.44 -8.13
CA ASN A 223 3.35 -25.83 -8.13
C ASN A 223 3.85 -26.20 -6.74
N HIS A 224 3.16 -27.15 -6.11
CA HIS A 224 3.57 -27.71 -4.82
C HIS A 224 4.54 -28.87 -5.05
N LEU A 225 5.73 -28.81 -4.46
CA LEU A 225 6.71 -29.88 -4.54
C LEU A 225 6.53 -30.90 -3.40
N PRO A 226 6.98 -32.16 -3.60
CA PRO A 226 6.86 -33.22 -2.58
C PRO A 226 7.58 -32.94 -1.26
N ASP A 227 8.58 -32.06 -1.25
CA ASP A 227 9.33 -31.63 -0.07
C ASP A 227 8.58 -30.57 0.78
N GLY A 228 7.41 -30.13 0.31
CA GLY A 228 6.59 -29.09 0.92
C GLY A 228 6.95 -27.67 0.49
N THR A 229 7.97 -27.50 -0.35
CA THR A 229 8.32 -26.22 -0.98
C THR A 229 7.25 -25.87 -2.02
N VAL A 230 6.98 -24.57 -2.19
CA VAL A 230 6.08 -24.08 -3.22
C VAL A 230 6.86 -23.27 -4.24
N VAL A 231 6.68 -23.59 -5.53
CA VAL A 231 7.22 -22.80 -6.63
C VAL A 231 6.07 -22.09 -7.33
N ALA A 232 6.15 -20.78 -7.36
CA ALA A 232 5.11 -19.92 -7.89
C ALA A 232 5.62 -19.11 -9.08
N ALA A 233 4.87 -19.10 -10.18
CA ALA A 233 5.01 -18.08 -11.20
C ALA A 233 4.33 -16.81 -10.67
N VAL A 234 5.08 -15.72 -10.62
CA VAL A 234 4.62 -14.45 -10.06
C VAL A 234 4.81 -13.34 -11.07
N GLU A 235 3.90 -12.38 -11.08
CA GLU A 235 3.97 -11.18 -11.90
C GLU A 235 4.14 -9.96 -11.00
N VAL A 236 5.08 -9.10 -11.36
CA VAL A 236 5.25 -7.80 -10.73
C VAL A 236 4.49 -6.77 -11.56
N PRO A 237 3.49 -6.08 -10.97
CA PRO A 237 2.72 -5.06 -11.67
C PRO A 237 3.59 -3.94 -12.25
N ASP A 238 3.24 -3.49 -13.47
CA ASP A 238 4.02 -2.48 -14.21
C ASP A 238 4.20 -1.13 -13.50
N VAL A 239 3.34 -0.86 -12.52
CA VAL A 239 3.34 0.37 -11.73
C VAL A 239 4.50 0.40 -10.71
N LEU A 240 5.10 -0.76 -10.39
CA LEU A 240 6.14 -0.92 -9.36
C LEU A 240 7.54 -1.03 -9.98
N LYS A 241 8.02 0.00 -10.67
CA LYS A 241 9.34 -0.01 -11.33
C LYS A 241 10.54 -0.22 -10.38
N GLY A 242 10.38 0.07 -9.09
CA GLY A 242 11.38 -0.14 -8.05
C GLY A 242 11.34 -1.52 -7.36
N ASN A 243 10.44 -2.41 -7.80
CA ASN A 243 10.21 -3.68 -7.13
C ASN A 243 11.47 -4.55 -7.07
N ARG A 244 11.73 -5.14 -5.91
CA ARG A 244 12.86 -6.04 -5.69
C ARG A 244 12.45 -7.22 -4.82
N LEU A 245 12.86 -8.42 -5.20
CA LEU A 245 12.72 -9.62 -4.40
C LEU A 245 14.10 -10.25 -4.25
N SER A 246 14.50 -10.58 -3.01
CA SER A 246 15.79 -11.19 -2.71
C SER A 246 15.62 -12.58 -2.11
N VAL A 247 16.48 -13.53 -2.49
CA VAL A 247 16.52 -14.85 -1.83
C VAL A 247 16.89 -14.66 -0.34
N GLY A 248 16.16 -15.32 0.56
CA GLY A 248 16.33 -15.22 2.01
C GLY A 248 15.42 -14.22 2.70
N SER A 249 14.81 -13.29 1.96
CA SER A 249 13.83 -12.33 2.50
C SER A 249 12.60 -13.03 3.06
N LEU A 250 11.99 -12.40 4.06
CA LEU A 250 10.72 -12.86 4.62
C LEU A 250 9.59 -12.33 3.75
N VAL A 251 8.54 -13.11 3.61
CA VAL A 251 7.34 -12.73 2.88
C VAL A 251 6.11 -12.92 3.74
N ARG A 252 5.16 -12.04 3.51
CA ARG A 252 3.77 -12.21 3.92
C ARG A 252 2.92 -12.44 2.68
N VAL A 253 1.98 -13.37 2.80
CA VAL A 253 1.07 -13.75 1.73
C VAL A 253 -0.29 -13.17 2.03
N LEU A 254 -0.75 -12.32 1.11
CA LEU A 254 -2.00 -11.61 1.17
C LEU A 254 -3.00 -12.25 0.22
N ARG A 255 -4.11 -12.71 0.76
CA ARG A 255 -5.25 -13.22 0.00
C ARG A 255 -6.26 -12.09 -0.18
N PRO A 256 -6.44 -11.57 -1.40
CA PRO A 256 -7.44 -10.54 -1.65
C PRO A 256 -8.85 -11.09 -1.43
N ALA A 257 -9.71 -10.27 -0.86
CA ALA A 257 -11.11 -10.56 -0.58
C ALA A 257 -11.95 -9.32 -0.94
N GLY A 258 -12.61 -9.33 -2.09
CA GLY A 258 -13.48 -8.24 -2.55
C GLY A 258 -13.42 -7.99 -4.06
N THR A 259 -14.08 -6.92 -4.49
CA THR A 259 -13.94 -6.34 -5.83
C THR A 259 -12.97 -5.15 -5.78
N THR A 260 -12.50 -4.68 -6.93
CA THR A 260 -11.42 -3.68 -7.12
C THR A 260 -11.50 -2.38 -6.28
N PHE A 261 -12.67 -2.01 -5.77
CA PHE A 261 -12.85 -0.76 -4.98
C PHE A 261 -12.92 -0.96 -3.47
N ASN A 262 -12.98 -2.22 -3.01
CA ASN A 262 -13.16 -2.58 -1.61
C ASN A 262 -12.15 -3.68 -1.24
N GLU A 263 -10.95 -3.61 -1.83
CA GLU A 263 -9.88 -4.58 -1.65
C GLU A 263 -9.50 -4.64 -0.18
N ARG A 264 -10.01 -5.67 0.49
CA ARG A 264 -9.53 -6.11 1.79
C ARG A 264 -8.64 -7.30 1.51
N SER A 265 -7.49 -7.35 2.14
CA SER A 265 -6.61 -8.51 2.02
C SER A 265 -6.49 -9.16 3.37
N THR A 266 -6.50 -10.49 3.39
CA THR A 266 -6.22 -11.25 4.60
C THR A 266 -4.79 -11.77 4.48
N VAL A 267 -3.94 -11.46 5.45
CA VAL A 267 -2.62 -12.08 5.56
C VAL A 267 -2.84 -13.52 5.99
N VAL A 268 -2.62 -14.47 5.09
CA VAL A 268 -2.84 -15.91 5.35
C VAL A 268 -1.58 -16.60 5.85
N ALA A 269 -0.41 -16.02 5.56
CA ALA A 269 0.88 -16.47 6.07
C ALA A 269 1.83 -15.28 6.24
N THR A 270 2.72 -15.36 7.24
CA THR A 270 3.79 -14.38 7.50
C THR A 270 5.06 -15.12 7.91
N GLY A 271 6.22 -14.45 7.78
CA GLY A 271 7.52 -15.04 8.13
C GLY A 271 7.98 -16.18 7.21
N VAL A 272 7.36 -16.33 6.03
CA VAL A 272 7.75 -17.35 5.05
C VAL A 272 9.03 -16.90 4.36
N ARG A 273 10.00 -17.79 4.15
CA ARG A 273 11.26 -17.44 3.45
C ARG A 273 11.19 -17.70 1.96
N ILE A 274 11.72 -16.77 1.17
CA ILE A 274 12.09 -16.99 -0.23
C ILE A 274 13.32 -17.91 -0.26
N THR A 275 13.17 -19.09 -0.84
CA THR A 275 14.24 -20.11 -0.94
C THR A 275 14.98 -20.04 -2.28
N SER A 276 14.30 -19.61 -3.34
CA SER A 276 14.89 -19.47 -4.68
C SER A 276 14.17 -18.42 -5.51
N LEU A 277 14.87 -17.79 -6.44
CA LEU A 277 14.29 -16.93 -7.48
C LEU A 277 14.83 -17.36 -8.84
N ALA A 278 13.99 -17.33 -9.87
CA ALA A 278 14.42 -17.52 -11.25
C ALA A 278 13.74 -16.52 -12.20
N GLN A 279 14.51 -15.97 -13.12
CA GLN A 279 14.06 -15.08 -14.18
C GLN A 279 14.51 -15.64 -15.53
N HIS A 280 13.61 -15.72 -16.51
CA HIS A 280 13.90 -16.36 -17.80
C HIS A 280 14.48 -17.78 -17.65
N ASN A 281 13.96 -18.57 -16.69
CA ASN A 281 14.45 -19.91 -16.32
C ASN A 281 15.90 -19.98 -15.81
N MET A 282 16.51 -18.86 -15.45
CA MET A 282 17.83 -18.81 -14.82
C MET A 282 17.69 -18.43 -13.34
N ALA A 283 18.36 -19.18 -12.46
CA ALA A 283 18.39 -18.86 -11.04
C ALA A 283 19.10 -17.53 -10.82
N VAL A 284 18.45 -16.62 -10.09
CA VAL A 284 18.99 -15.30 -9.76
C VAL A 284 18.95 -15.09 -8.25
N PRO A 285 19.93 -14.41 -7.64
CA PRO A 285 19.90 -14.11 -6.21
C PRO A 285 18.89 -13.00 -5.88
N VAL A 286 18.59 -12.14 -6.86
CA VAL A 286 17.68 -11.00 -6.77
C VAL A 286 16.91 -10.89 -8.08
N ALA A 287 15.60 -10.71 -8.00
CA ALA A 287 14.74 -10.35 -9.12
C ALA A 287 14.30 -8.90 -8.96
N SER A 288 14.40 -8.09 -10.00
CA SER A 288 14.00 -6.68 -9.98
C SER A 288 13.26 -6.27 -11.26
N GLY A 289 12.47 -5.21 -11.14
CA GLY A 289 11.67 -4.69 -12.24
C GLY A 289 10.32 -5.41 -12.39
N THR A 290 9.69 -5.22 -13.54
CA THR A 290 8.33 -5.70 -13.84
C THR A 290 8.37 -6.97 -14.66
N GLY A 291 7.25 -7.71 -14.69
CA GLY A 291 7.11 -8.93 -15.49
C GLY A 291 7.07 -10.22 -14.66
N VAL A 292 7.26 -11.35 -15.34
CA VAL A 292 7.04 -12.69 -14.76
C VAL A 292 8.34 -13.33 -14.29
N PHE A 293 8.32 -13.83 -13.07
CA PHE A 293 9.44 -14.53 -12.42
C PHE A 293 8.93 -15.79 -11.73
N THR A 294 9.85 -16.67 -11.33
CA THR A 294 9.54 -17.84 -10.51
C THR A 294 10.11 -17.65 -9.11
N VAL A 295 9.29 -17.84 -8.09
CA VAL A 295 9.66 -17.73 -6.67
C VAL A 295 9.47 -19.08 -6.00
N GLY A 296 10.51 -19.55 -5.30
CA GLY A 296 10.42 -20.68 -4.36
C GLY A 296 10.18 -20.19 -2.95
N LEU A 297 9.21 -20.77 -2.26
CA LEU A 297 8.85 -20.46 -0.86
C LEU A 297 8.96 -21.72 0.00
N SER A 298 9.52 -21.54 1.20
CA SER A 298 9.78 -22.63 2.15
C SER A 298 8.55 -23.48 2.48
N ARG A 299 7.41 -22.90 2.88
CA ARG A 299 6.10 -23.58 3.04
C ARG A 299 4.95 -22.58 3.11
N THR A 300 3.96 -22.66 2.21
CA THR A 300 2.70 -21.90 2.28
C THR A 300 1.55 -22.62 1.55
N ASP A 301 0.30 -22.41 1.98
CA ASP A 301 -0.93 -22.70 1.22
C ASP A 301 -1.18 -21.66 0.09
N LEU A 302 -0.15 -21.35 -0.69
CA LEU A 302 -0.21 -20.31 -1.70
C LEU A 302 -1.24 -20.67 -2.79
N ARG A 303 -2.06 -19.70 -3.20
CA ARG A 303 -3.04 -19.83 -4.27
C ARG A 303 -2.76 -18.86 -5.41
N GLU A 304 -3.27 -19.18 -6.58
CA GLU A 304 -3.34 -18.22 -7.68
C GLU A 304 -4.16 -16.99 -7.24
N GLY A 305 -3.67 -15.80 -7.60
CA GLY A 305 -4.22 -14.51 -7.17
C GLY A 305 -3.75 -14.06 -5.78
N ASP A 306 -3.03 -14.87 -5.00
CA ASP A 306 -2.42 -14.41 -3.75
C ASP A 306 -1.27 -13.44 -4.06
N THR A 307 -1.18 -12.36 -3.29
CA THR A 307 -0.12 -11.36 -3.38
C THR A 307 0.99 -11.68 -2.36
N ILE A 308 2.22 -11.79 -2.84
CA ILE A 308 3.42 -11.96 -2.01
C ILE A 308 4.03 -10.58 -1.78
N GLU A 309 4.19 -10.20 -0.51
CA GLU A 309 4.89 -8.97 -0.12
C GLU A 309 6.16 -9.33 0.67
N ALA A 310 7.31 -9.05 0.07
CA ALA A 310 8.63 -9.29 0.66
C ALA A 310 9.06 -8.12 1.54
N HIS A 311 9.63 -8.46 2.69
CA HIS A 311 10.13 -7.51 3.66
C HIS A 311 11.39 -8.03 4.37
N ILE A 312 12.18 -7.08 4.84
CA ILE A 312 13.33 -7.30 5.70
C ILE A 312 13.00 -6.68 7.06
N PRO A 313 12.87 -7.46 8.14
CA PRO A 313 12.68 -6.92 9.47
C PRO A 313 13.95 -6.18 9.93
N ALA A 314 13.78 -5.13 10.73
CA ALA A 314 14.91 -4.41 11.28
C ALA A 314 15.75 -5.31 12.21
N PRO A 315 17.08 -5.08 12.30
CA PRO A 315 17.93 -5.80 13.24
C PRO A 315 17.39 -5.72 14.67
N GLY A 316 17.30 -6.86 15.37
CA GLY A 316 16.76 -6.93 16.73
C GLY A 316 15.25 -7.19 16.80
N THR A 317 14.52 -7.17 15.68
CA THR A 317 13.12 -7.62 15.65
C THR A 317 13.05 -9.14 15.84
N PRO A 318 12.13 -9.67 16.68
CA PRO A 318 11.95 -11.12 16.81
C PRO A 318 11.68 -11.78 15.45
N GLY A 319 12.48 -12.79 15.09
CA GLY A 319 12.37 -13.49 13.80
C GLY A 319 13.24 -12.93 12.65
N ALA A 320 13.99 -11.83 12.88
CA ALA A 320 15.01 -11.39 11.94
C ALA A 320 16.06 -12.49 11.72
N PRO A 321 16.50 -12.74 10.46
CA PRO A 321 17.64 -13.62 10.24
C PRO A 321 18.85 -13.08 11.02
N PRO A 322 19.69 -13.94 11.60
CA PRO A 322 20.93 -13.49 12.22
C PRO A 322 21.72 -12.68 11.17
N VAL A 323 22.14 -11.47 11.54
CA VAL A 323 23.00 -10.66 10.70
C VAL A 323 24.23 -11.50 10.39
N LEU A 324 24.42 -11.89 9.13
CA LEU A 324 25.67 -12.50 8.72
C LEU A 324 26.76 -11.46 9.02
N ALA A 325 27.70 -11.81 9.90
CA ALA A 325 28.83 -10.96 10.19
C ALA A 325 29.47 -10.51 8.87
N PRO A 326 29.87 -9.22 8.73
CA PRO A 326 30.60 -8.80 7.55
C PRO A 326 31.82 -9.73 7.38
N PRO A 327 32.15 -10.15 6.15
CA PRO A 327 33.35 -10.97 5.93
C PRO A 327 34.54 -10.23 6.55
N PRO A 328 35.47 -10.94 7.21
CA PRO A 328 36.62 -10.28 7.82
C PRO A 328 37.32 -9.48 6.73
N THR A 329 37.34 -8.17 6.88
CA THR A 329 38.18 -7.30 6.08
C THR A 329 39.60 -7.77 6.34
N LEU A 330 40.26 -8.32 5.32
CA LEU A 330 41.71 -8.52 5.33
C LEU A 330 42.33 -7.12 5.39
N GLY A 331 42.47 -6.62 6.62
CA GLY A 331 43.16 -5.39 6.91
C GLY A 331 44.59 -5.52 6.39
N GLY A 332 44.91 -4.70 5.39
CA GLY A 332 46.28 -4.50 4.94
C GLY A 332 47.10 -3.92 6.09
N GLY A 333 47.82 -4.79 6.80
CA GLY A 333 48.93 -4.39 7.64
C GLY A 333 50.11 -3.94 6.77
N PRO A 334 50.91 -2.95 7.22
CA PRO A 334 52.03 -2.43 6.45
C PRO A 334 53.13 -3.49 6.28
N MET A 335 53.56 -3.67 5.05
CA MET A 335 54.69 -4.52 4.65
C MET A 335 55.98 -4.05 5.34
N THR A 336 56.43 -4.76 6.37
CA THR A 336 57.83 -4.72 6.81
C THR A 336 58.62 -5.72 5.97
N GLY A 337 59.49 -5.21 5.10
CA GLY A 337 60.30 -6.01 4.19
C GLY A 337 61.30 -6.95 4.90
N PRO A 338 61.73 -8.03 4.25
CA PRO A 338 62.79 -8.87 4.79
C PRO A 338 64.16 -8.28 4.44
N THR A 339 65.01 -8.13 5.46
CA THR A 339 66.45 -7.91 5.34
C THR A 339 67.15 -9.13 4.74
N PRO A 340 68.24 -8.95 3.95
CA PRO A 340 69.00 -10.06 3.38
C PRO A 340 70.24 -10.37 4.23
N MET A 341 70.59 -11.66 4.39
CA MET A 341 71.95 -12.08 4.73
C MET A 341 72.16 -13.58 4.49
N GLY A 342 73.23 -13.92 3.74
CA GLY A 342 73.90 -15.22 3.83
C GLY A 342 74.09 -16.00 2.53
N ALA A 343 75.06 -15.60 1.69
CA ALA A 343 75.77 -16.50 0.75
C ALA A 343 76.74 -17.40 1.56
N ALA A 344 77.27 -18.58 1.18
CA ALA A 344 77.59 -19.28 -0.09
C ALA A 344 77.95 -20.77 0.28
N PRO A 345 78.68 -21.62 -0.49
CA PRO A 345 79.09 -21.61 -1.90
C PRO A 345 78.89 -22.98 -2.65
N MET A 346 79.36 -22.98 -3.90
CA MET A 346 79.33 -23.96 -4.99
C MET A 346 79.81 -25.41 -4.72
N GLY A 347 79.23 -26.35 -5.49
CA GLY A 347 79.88 -27.58 -5.96
C GLY A 347 79.31 -27.99 -7.33
N ALA A 348 80.18 -28.23 -8.32
CA ALA A 348 79.82 -28.50 -9.73
C ALA A 348 79.81 -30.00 -10.09
N MET A 349 78.75 -30.44 -10.81
CA MET A 349 78.54 -31.55 -11.80
C MET A 349 79.06 -32.99 -11.53
N PRO A 350 78.47 -34.09 -12.09
CA PRO A 350 78.13 -34.30 -13.53
C PRO A 350 76.78 -35.05 -13.80
N PRO A 351 76.41 -35.38 -15.07
CA PRO A 351 75.04 -35.71 -15.46
C PRO A 351 74.75 -37.21 -15.51
N GLY A 352 73.46 -37.54 -15.39
CA GLY A 352 72.90 -38.80 -15.86
C GLY A 352 72.12 -39.54 -14.80
N PHE A 353 70.82 -39.24 -14.68
CA PHE A 353 69.73 -40.16 -14.34
C PHE A 353 68.40 -39.42 -14.59
N PRO A 354 67.40 -40.02 -15.26
CA PRO A 354 66.12 -39.36 -15.55
C PRO A 354 65.24 -39.26 -14.30
N PRO A 355 64.44 -38.20 -14.11
CA PRO A 355 63.46 -38.15 -13.04
C PRO A 355 62.23 -39.03 -13.37
N PRO A 356 61.63 -39.70 -12.36
CA PRO A 356 60.55 -40.65 -12.56
C PRO A 356 59.20 -39.97 -12.81
N THR A 357 58.47 -40.51 -13.78
CA THR A 357 57.06 -40.25 -14.07
C THR A 357 56.15 -40.83 -12.98
N GLY A 358 55.23 -40.02 -12.48
CA GLY A 358 54.08 -40.44 -11.66
C GLY A 358 52.79 -39.81 -12.19
N PRO A 359 51.63 -40.49 -12.08
CA PRO A 359 50.56 -40.41 -13.07
C PRO A 359 49.45 -39.40 -12.74
N GLN A 360 48.93 -38.74 -13.78
CA GLN A 360 47.63 -38.06 -13.75
C GLN A 360 46.48 -39.08 -13.73
N PRO A 361 45.46 -38.94 -12.86
CA PRO A 361 44.21 -39.65 -13.01
C PRO A 361 43.29 -38.94 -14.02
N THR A 362 43.04 -39.63 -15.12
CA THR A 362 41.97 -39.37 -16.10
C THR A 362 40.67 -39.96 -15.57
N GLY A 363 39.57 -39.21 -15.66
CA GLY A 363 38.21 -39.67 -15.36
C GLY A 363 37.24 -39.27 -16.49
N PRO A 364 36.19 -40.08 -16.76
CA PRO A 364 35.71 -40.37 -18.12
C PRO A 364 34.74 -39.36 -18.72
N ALA A 365 34.80 -39.22 -20.05
CA ALA A 365 33.78 -38.58 -20.87
C ALA A 365 32.49 -39.42 -20.87
N LEU A 366 31.41 -38.87 -20.30
CA LEU A 366 30.08 -39.46 -20.39
C LEU A 366 29.40 -39.00 -21.68
N THR A 367 29.38 -39.90 -22.65
CA THR A 367 28.47 -39.88 -23.79
C THR A 367 27.11 -40.43 -23.32
N GLY A 368 26.08 -39.58 -23.37
CA GLY A 368 24.69 -39.94 -23.09
C GLY A 368 23.79 -39.56 -24.28
N PRO A 369 22.69 -40.31 -24.52
CA PRO A 369 21.94 -40.31 -25.77
C PRO A 369 21.13 -39.03 -26.01
N GLN A 370 21.00 -38.64 -27.28
CA GLN A 370 20.14 -37.53 -27.70
C GLN A 370 18.65 -37.85 -27.46
N PRO A 371 17.83 -36.90 -26.99
CA PRO A 371 16.39 -37.08 -26.94
C PRO A 371 15.80 -37.01 -28.35
N ILE A 372 15.31 -38.15 -28.84
CA ILE A 372 14.40 -38.24 -29.98
C ILE A 372 13.05 -37.67 -29.50
N GLY A 373 12.68 -36.49 -29.99
CA GLY A 373 11.35 -35.93 -29.73
C GLY A 373 10.28 -36.70 -30.52
N PRO A 374 9.10 -37.00 -29.94
CA PRO A 374 7.97 -37.49 -30.72
C PRO A 374 7.47 -36.39 -31.67
N ALA A 375 7.20 -36.77 -32.92
CA ALA A 375 6.61 -35.91 -33.93
C ALA A 375 5.23 -35.42 -33.50
N VAL A 376 5.04 -34.09 -33.53
CA VAL A 376 3.76 -33.45 -33.29
C VAL A 376 2.83 -33.74 -34.47
N THR A 377 1.94 -34.70 -34.32
CA THR A 377 0.77 -34.87 -35.19
C THR A 377 -0.44 -34.37 -34.42
N GLY A 378 -0.82 -33.11 -34.66
CA GLY A 378 -2.04 -32.53 -34.11
C GLY A 378 -3.28 -33.11 -34.80
N PRO A 379 -4.32 -33.51 -34.06
CA PRO A 379 -5.62 -33.79 -34.66
C PRO A 379 -6.29 -32.48 -35.12
N GLN A 380 -6.77 -32.47 -36.37
CA GLN A 380 -7.58 -31.40 -36.93
C GLN A 380 -8.90 -31.28 -36.14
N ALA A 381 -9.14 -30.13 -35.52
CA ALA A 381 -10.45 -29.79 -34.96
C ALA A 381 -11.37 -29.30 -36.09
N ALA A 382 -12.32 -30.14 -36.49
CA ALA A 382 -13.50 -29.72 -37.24
C ALA A 382 -14.36 -28.81 -36.36
N GLY A 383 -14.59 -27.58 -36.80
CA GLY A 383 -15.51 -26.66 -36.13
C GLY A 383 -16.98 -27.08 -36.35
N PRO A 384 -17.86 -26.98 -35.34
CA PRO A 384 -19.30 -27.09 -35.58
C PRO A 384 -19.83 -25.83 -36.27
N GLY A 385 -20.50 -26.04 -37.41
CA GLY A 385 -21.24 -25.00 -38.11
C GLY A 385 -22.42 -24.51 -37.29
N VAL A 386 -22.57 -23.19 -37.18
CA VAL A 386 -23.72 -22.56 -36.56
C VAL A 386 -24.57 -21.92 -37.66
N THR A 387 -25.64 -22.61 -37.99
CA THR A 387 -26.79 -22.11 -38.76
C THR A 387 -27.70 -21.28 -37.85
N GLY A 388 -28.03 -20.04 -38.24
CA GLY A 388 -29.05 -19.21 -37.57
C GLY A 388 -29.34 -17.93 -38.35
N PRO A 389 -30.59 -17.41 -38.32
CA PRO A 389 -31.27 -16.85 -39.50
C PRO A 389 -31.04 -15.35 -39.76
N GLN A 390 -31.09 -15.00 -41.05
CA GLN A 390 -31.13 -13.64 -41.60
C GLN A 390 -32.58 -13.09 -41.55
N PRO A 391 -32.81 -11.84 -41.12
CA PRO A 391 -34.07 -11.16 -41.37
C PRO A 391 -34.02 -10.30 -42.64
N THR A 392 -35.03 -10.49 -43.48
CA THR A 392 -35.40 -9.74 -44.69
C THR A 392 -36.41 -8.63 -44.38
N GLY A 393 -36.32 -7.52 -45.13
CA GLY A 393 -37.38 -6.50 -45.33
C GLY A 393 -37.28 -5.27 -44.40
N ALA A 394 -37.46 -4.02 -44.83
CA ALA A 394 -38.14 -3.50 -46.01
C ALA A 394 -37.58 -2.13 -46.46
N ALA A 395 -37.68 -1.85 -47.75
CA ALA A 395 -37.48 -0.55 -48.37
C ALA A 395 -38.80 0.24 -48.36
N VAL A 396 -38.75 1.54 -48.05
CA VAL A 396 -39.81 2.49 -48.38
C VAL A 396 -39.22 3.85 -48.76
N SER A 397 -39.78 4.40 -49.83
CA SER A 397 -39.36 5.54 -50.65
C SER A 397 -39.75 6.91 -50.04
N GLY A 398 -39.06 7.99 -50.46
CA GLY A 398 -39.11 9.38 -49.91
C GLY A 398 -40.39 10.22 -50.12
N PRO A 399 -40.35 11.56 -49.86
CA PRO A 399 -39.73 12.51 -50.80
C PRO A 399 -38.90 13.69 -50.21
N GLN A 400 -38.12 14.26 -51.15
CA GLN A 400 -37.27 15.47 -51.26
C GLN A 400 -37.84 16.78 -50.66
N ALA A 401 -37.17 17.95 -50.61
CA ALA A 401 -35.79 18.47 -50.58
C ALA A 401 -35.93 20.01 -50.65
N THR A 402 -35.11 20.78 -49.92
CA THR A 402 -34.73 22.20 -50.21
C THR A 402 -33.62 22.56 -49.22
N GLY A 403 -32.33 22.61 -49.61
CA GLY A 403 -31.66 23.71 -50.34
C GLY A 403 -31.26 24.81 -49.33
N ALA A 404 -30.01 25.22 -49.11
CA ALA A 404 -28.84 25.25 -49.98
C ALA A 404 -27.51 25.49 -49.21
N ALA A 405 -26.42 25.08 -49.87
CA ALA A 405 -25.05 25.59 -49.87
C ALA A 405 -24.29 25.83 -48.54
N LEU A 406 -23.12 25.20 -48.39
CA LEU A 406 -21.82 25.82 -48.72
C LEU A 406 -20.67 24.77 -48.64
N THR A 407 -20.07 24.53 -49.80
CA THR A 407 -18.63 24.33 -50.07
C THR A 407 -17.68 23.76 -48.99
N GLY A 408 -17.09 22.60 -49.32
CA GLY A 408 -15.64 22.38 -49.18
C GLY A 408 -15.16 21.41 -48.08
N GLY A 409 -14.62 20.26 -48.50
CA GLY A 409 -13.61 19.51 -47.73
C GLY A 409 -13.95 18.05 -47.43
N ALA A 410 -13.56 17.12 -48.31
CA ALA A 410 -13.28 15.73 -47.94
C ALA A 410 -11.77 15.58 -47.63
N PRO A 411 -11.28 14.43 -47.17
CA PRO A 411 -11.33 13.93 -45.80
C PRO A 411 -9.92 13.80 -45.18
N GLY A 412 -9.83 13.89 -43.85
CA GLY A 412 -8.67 13.43 -43.07
C GLY A 412 -7.94 14.52 -42.28
N SER A 413 -8.03 14.43 -40.95
CA SER A 413 -6.91 14.73 -40.03
C SER A 413 -7.31 14.40 -38.58
N SER A 414 -6.39 13.74 -37.90
CA SER A 414 -6.31 13.53 -36.46
C SER A 414 -6.49 14.83 -35.66
N GLY A 415 -7.31 14.80 -34.60
CA GLY A 415 -7.09 15.68 -33.43
C GLY A 415 -8.25 16.54 -32.92
N GLN A 416 -9.47 16.44 -33.44
CA GLN A 416 -10.58 17.27 -32.91
C GLN A 416 -11.41 16.49 -31.88
N LEU A 417 -11.20 16.80 -30.59
CA LEU A 417 -12.03 16.27 -29.49
C LEU A 417 -13.46 16.82 -29.60
N THR A 418 -14.46 15.96 -29.44
CA THR A 418 -15.88 16.34 -29.46
C THR A 418 -16.25 17.05 -28.16
N ASP A 419 -16.73 18.30 -28.23
CA ASP A 419 -17.17 19.05 -27.05
C ASP A 419 -18.57 18.59 -26.58
N LEU A 420 -18.63 17.95 -25.42
CA LEU A 420 -19.85 17.37 -24.84
C LEU A 420 -20.89 18.43 -24.46
N ASN A 421 -20.45 19.66 -24.21
CA ASN A 421 -21.31 20.79 -23.84
C ASN A 421 -21.84 21.56 -25.03
N THR A 422 -21.43 21.25 -26.26
CA THR A 422 -21.90 21.96 -27.47
C THR A 422 -22.31 21.01 -28.60
N ALA A 423 -21.77 19.80 -28.67
CA ALA A 423 -21.95 18.86 -29.76
C ALA A 423 -23.43 18.48 -29.99
N PRO A 424 -23.83 18.33 -31.27
CA PRO A 424 -25.17 17.87 -31.63
C PRO A 424 -25.31 16.35 -31.40
N PRO A 425 -26.55 15.82 -31.26
CA PRO A 425 -26.80 14.41 -30.97
C PRO A 425 -26.12 13.39 -31.90
N PRO A 426 -26.02 13.63 -33.23
CA PRO A 426 -25.32 12.71 -34.13
C PRO A 426 -23.82 12.57 -33.84
N ASP A 427 -23.18 13.62 -33.31
CA ASP A 427 -21.76 13.61 -32.99
C ASP A 427 -21.51 12.97 -31.62
N LEU A 428 -22.43 13.16 -30.66
CA LEU A 428 -22.40 12.41 -29.39
C LEU A 428 -22.59 10.91 -29.64
N ALA A 429 -23.45 10.51 -30.57
CA ALA A 429 -23.67 9.09 -30.91
C ALA A 429 -22.43 8.39 -31.48
N ARG A 430 -21.44 9.14 -31.97
CA ARG A 430 -20.17 8.59 -32.49
C ARG A 430 -19.13 8.31 -31.40
N LEU A 431 -19.40 8.73 -30.16
CA LEU A 431 -18.50 8.54 -29.03
C LEU A 431 -18.61 7.12 -28.45
N PRO A 432 -17.51 6.58 -27.89
CA PRO A 432 -17.51 5.23 -27.34
C PRO A 432 -18.53 5.09 -26.20
N GLY A 433 -19.34 4.03 -26.23
CA GLY A 433 -20.36 3.77 -25.21
C GLY A 433 -21.67 4.55 -25.39
N MET A 434 -21.82 5.34 -26.46
CA MET A 434 -23.03 6.14 -26.69
C MET A 434 -24.12 5.38 -27.43
N THR A 435 -25.11 4.92 -26.68
CA THR A 435 -26.38 4.41 -27.25
C THR A 435 -27.35 5.57 -27.52
N PRO A 436 -28.33 5.41 -28.42
CA PRO A 436 -29.35 6.44 -28.66
C PRO A 436 -30.06 6.91 -27.40
N GLN A 437 -30.28 6.01 -26.43
CA GLN A 437 -30.86 6.31 -25.12
C GLN A 437 -29.92 7.19 -24.27
N ARG A 438 -28.62 6.88 -24.25
CA ARG A 438 -27.61 7.67 -23.53
C ARG A 438 -27.41 9.06 -24.15
N VAL A 439 -27.48 9.17 -25.48
CA VAL A 439 -27.44 10.46 -26.19
C VAL A 439 -28.66 11.32 -25.86
N ALA A 440 -29.85 10.73 -25.78
CA ALA A 440 -31.05 11.46 -25.35
C ALA A 440 -30.93 11.95 -23.91
N ALA A 441 -30.43 11.09 -22.99
CA ALA A 441 -30.19 11.45 -21.60
C ALA A 441 -29.13 12.56 -21.46
N ALA A 442 -28.04 12.50 -22.24
CA ALA A 442 -26.98 13.50 -22.30
C ALA A 442 -27.52 14.90 -22.62
N VAL A 443 -28.36 14.99 -23.66
CA VAL A 443 -28.91 16.27 -24.14
C VAL A 443 -29.89 16.87 -23.11
N GLU A 444 -30.72 16.02 -22.50
CA GLU A 444 -31.66 16.46 -21.46
C GLU A 444 -30.93 16.95 -20.20
N LEU A 445 -29.92 16.20 -19.73
CA LEU A 445 -29.12 16.57 -18.56
C LEU A 445 -28.32 17.85 -18.78
N ARG A 446 -27.70 18.00 -19.97
CA ARG A 446 -27.03 19.23 -20.38
C ARG A 446 -27.97 20.43 -20.31
N ARG A 447 -29.22 20.28 -20.79
CA ARG A 447 -30.22 21.36 -20.77
C ARG A 447 -30.67 21.71 -19.35
N ARG A 448 -30.80 20.73 -18.47
CA ARG A 448 -31.20 20.94 -17.07
C ARG A 448 -30.12 21.53 -16.19
N GLN A 449 -28.86 21.14 -16.39
CA GLN A 449 -27.75 21.48 -15.51
C GLN A 449 -26.86 22.61 -16.05
N GLY A 450 -27.09 23.05 -17.28
CA GLY A 450 -26.30 24.10 -17.94
C GLY A 450 -24.99 23.61 -18.54
N GLY A 451 -24.73 22.30 -18.52
CA GLY A 451 -23.51 21.67 -19.02
C GLY A 451 -22.87 20.75 -17.99
N PHE A 452 -21.78 20.11 -18.38
CA PHE A 452 -20.95 19.24 -17.54
C PHE A 452 -19.61 19.90 -17.26
N ALA A 453 -19.13 19.79 -16.02
CA ALA A 453 -17.88 20.42 -15.58
C ALA A 453 -16.65 19.77 -16.24
N ASP A 454 -16.71 18.46 -16.48
CA ASP A 454 -15.67 17.67 -17.13
C ASP A 454 -16.27 16.41 -17.82
N VAL A 455 -15.40 15.69 -18.55
CA VAL A 455 -15.77 14.46 -19.28
C VAL A 455 -16.18 13.32 -18.32
N GLU A 456 -15.71 13.34 -17.08
CA GLU A 456 -16.01 12.31 -16.08
C GLU A 456 -17.42 12.49 -15.51
N ALA A 457 -17.77 13.72 -15.14
CA ALA A 457 -19.10 14.11 -14.70
C ALA A 457 -20.15 13.77 -15.76
N PHE A 458 -19.84 14.01 -17.04
CA PHE A 458 -20.67 13.57 -18.15
C PHE A 458 -20.81 12.05 -18.22
N GLY A 459 -19.69 11.33 -18.19
CA GLY A 459 -19.68 9.86 -18.30
C GLY A 459 -20.47 9.18 -17.19
N VAL A 460 -20.35 9.67 -15.96
CA VAL A 460 -21.14 9.21 -14.82
C VAL A 460 -22.62 9.54 -15.01
N ALA A 461 -22.94 10.76 -15.46
CA ALA A 461 -24.32 11.22 -15.62
C ALA A 461 -25.10 10.43 -16.68
N VAL A 462 -24.44 9.95 -17.74
CA VAL A 462 -25.05 9.11 -18.79
C VAL A 462 -24.89 7.60 -18.53
N GLY A 463 -24.34 7.21 -17.39
CA GLY A 463 -24.21 5.81 -16.98
C GLY A 463 -23.20 4.99 -17.78
N LEU A 464 -22.06 5.60 -18.15
CA LEU A 464 -20.91 4.88 -18.72
C LEU A 464 -20.12 4.17 -17.62
N GLN A 465 -19.57 3.00 -17.96
CA GLN A 465 -18.66 2.25 -17.10
C GLN A 465 -17.27 2.91 -17.09
N PRO A 466 -16.44 2.72 -16.04
CA PRO A 466 -15.16 3.42 -15.90
C PRO A 466 -14.20 3.26 -17.09
N HIS A 467 -14.13 2.06 -17.68
CA HIS A 467 -13.31 1.83 -18.87
C HIS A 467 -13.87 2.53 -20.14
N GLU A 468 -15.18 2.75 -20.23
CA GLU A 468 -15.80 3.54 -21.30
C GLU A 468 -15.48 5.04 -21.13
N ILE A 469 -15.47 5.55 -19.89
CA ILE A 469 -15.09 6.93 -19.56
C ILE A 469 -13.62 7.18 -19.91
N VAL A 470 -12.72 6.25 -19.60
CA VAL A 470 -11.30 6.34 -19.98
C VAL A 470 -11.14 6.42 -21.50
N ARG A 471 -11.90 5.62 -22.26
CA ARG A 471 -11.90 5.67 -23.74
C ARG A 471 -12.52 6.96 -24.27
N LEU A 472 -13.48 7.54 -23.55
CA LEU A 472 -14.13 8.79 -23.90
C LEU A 472 -13.18 9.99 -23.78
N ARG A 473 -12.29 10.02 -22.78
CA ARG A 473 -11.30 11.10 -22.59
C ARG A 473 -10.40 11.34 -23.78
N ALA A 474 -10.08 10.30 -24.55
CA ALA A 474 -9.26 10.40 -25.75
C ALA A 474 -10.01 11.00 -26.95
N ARG A 475 -11.33 11.21 -26.85
CA ARG A 475 -12.20 11.60 -27.98
C ARG A 475 -13.14 12.76 -27.66
N ALA A 476 -13.23 13.21 -26.42
CA ALA A 476 -14.18 14.23 -25.98
C ALA A 476 -13.54 15.26 -25.04
N THR A 477 -14.14 16.45 -24.99
CA THR A 477 -13.77 17.57 -24.10
C THR A 477 -15.03 18.27 -23.59
N THR A 478 -14.92 19.19 -22.64
CA THR A 478 -16.02 20.03 -22.13
C THR A 478 -15.60 21.49 -22.18
N SER A 479 -16.32 22.33 -22.92
CA SER A 479 -16.11 23.78 -22.85
C SER A 479 -16.62 24.38 -21.54
N ARG A 480 -15.99 25.48 -21.12
CA ARG A 480 -16.26 26.18 -19.85
C ARG A 480 -17.70 26.72 -19.82
N ILE A 481 -18.48 26.30 -18.82
CA ILE A 481 -19.87 26.71 -18.63
C ILE A 481 -19.92 28.22 -18.33
N GLN A 482 -20.54 29.01 -19.21
CA GLN A 482 -20.88 30.40 -18.88
C GLN A 482 -22.06 30.37 -17.90
N HIS A 483 -21.76 30.48 -16.60
CA HIS A 483 -22.78 30.72 -15.58
C HIS A 483 -23.53 32.01 -15.95
N HIS A 484 -24.74 31.87 -16.48
CA HIS A 484 -25.66 32.98 -16.55
C HIS A 484 -26.08 33.28 -15.12
N ASN A 485 -25.53 34.38 -14.63
CA ASN A 485 -25.72 35.03 -13.35
C ASN A 485 -27.17 34.89 -12.85
N THR A 486 -27.46 33.92 -11.99
CA THR A 486 -28.70 33.91 -11.21
C THR A 486 -28.45 34.80 -10.01
N GLY A 487 -28.86 36.06 -10.17
CA GLY A 487 -28.64 37.13 -9.21
C GLY A 487 -29.17 36.76 -7.82
N VAL A 488 -28.25 36.51 -6.90
CA VAL A 488 -28.47 36.75 -5.49
C VAL A 488 -27.68 38.01 -5.16
N ARG A 489 -28.43 39.07 -4.86
CA ARG A 489 -27.88 40.36 -4.45
C ARG A 489 -27.02 40.16 -3.20
N GLN A 490 -25.78 40.60 -3.32
CA GLN A 490 -24.92 40.99 -2.21
C GLN A 490 -25.74 41.86 -1.25
N LEU A 491 -26.02 41.33 -0.06
CA LEU A 491 -26.38 42.13 1.09
C LEU A 491 -25.08 42.33 1.87
N ASP A 492 -24.61 43.56 1.87
CA ASP A 492 -23.61 44.05 2.80
C ASP A 492 -24.17 43.93 4.23
N ILE A 493 -23.45 43.21 5.09
CA ILE A 493 -23.07 43.48 6.50
C ILE A 493 -22.42 42.20 7.06
#